data_AF-A0A935IZM9-F1
#
_entry.id   AF-A0A935IZM9-F1
#
_cell.length_a   1.000
_cell.length_b   1.000
_cell.length_c   1.000
_cell.angle_alpha   90.00
_cell.angle_beta   90.00
_cell.angle_gamma   90.00
#
_symmetry.space_group_name_H-M   'P 1'
#
loop_
_entity.id
_entity.type
_entity.pdbx_description
1 polymer ?
#
loop_
_entity_poly.entity_id
_entity_poly.type
_entity_poly.pdbx_seq_one_letter_code
_entity_poly.pdbx_strand_id
1 'polypeptide(L)'
;MAPLEPWEKVLVDGEAFLQTDHGKLTCIECHAGENTAEKDSAHNGLIASPSAQPEEFCGECHEDQVASYPNSLHNTQAGYWTAINTRSGDIPENHPVLEEMFGNHCATCHTTCGECHVSQPKNVGGGLFTGHVFEKTPPMTRSCTACHGSRVGNEFLGKNEGIPGDVHFREARMNCVKCHEGTDLHGTADASSAPDHRLEGAEDPKCVDCHAEVVSGDAVEMHQQHGETLSCQVCHSVTYTSCDGCHVAVSETSGKPFFETQATYSTFLIGRNPIQSEDRPYEFVPVRHVPSAPTSYEFYGENLLPNFDALPTWVYATPHNIQRNTPQNASCEACHSNPEIFLTAEKVNPEELTANASVIISALPLSIDVILSAPVLPAGHEKHIGDSCLLCHESGVKDAPVNPADHVDYADANCTKCHKLP
;
A
#
# COMPACT_ATOMS: atom_id res chain seq x y z
N MET A 1 -18.39 6.43 -8.41
CA MET A 1 -19.41 5.51 -8.96
C MET A 1 -20.66 6.30 -9.29
N ALA A 2 -21.47 5.86 -10.25
CA ALA A 2 -22.79 6.45 -10.44
C ALA A 2 -23.62 6.20 -9.16
N PRO A 3 -24.38 7.18 -8.65
CA PRO A 3 -25.29 6.95 -7.53
C PRO A 3 -26.29 5.84 -7.87
N LEU A 4 -26.50 4.90 -6.95
CA LEU A 4 -27.59 3.94 -7.09
C LEU A 4 -28.94 4.66 -7.00
N GLU A 5 -29.89 4.15 -7.75
CA GLU A 5 -31.28 4.58 -7.64
C GLU A 5 -31.86 4.22 -6.27
N PRO A 6 -32.80 5.01 -5.71
CA PRO A 6 -33.28 4.81 -4.34
C PRO A 6 -33.80 3.41 -4.04
N TRP A 7 -34.42 2.74 -5.02
CA TRP A 7 -34.95 1.39 -4.86
C TRP A 7 -33.86 0.32 -4.87
N GLU A 8 -32.78 0.48 -5.64
CA GLU A 8 -31.63 -0.43 -5.64
C GLU A 8 -30.92 -0.45 -4.29
N LYS A 9 -31.10 0.62 -3.50
CA LYS A 9 -30.52 0.69 -2.16
C LYS A 9 -31.18 -0.23 -1.15
N VAL A 10 -32.45 -0.59 -1.35
CA VAL A 10 -33.28 -1.20 -0.30
C VAL A 10 -34.12 -2.39 -0.74
N LEU A 11 -34.34 -2.59 -2.04
CA LEU A 11 -35.19 -3.67 -2.53
C LEU A 11 -34.44 -5.00 -2.55
N VAL A 12 -35.00 -5.97 -1.83
CA VAL A 12 -34.63 -7.38 -1.89
C VAL A 12 -35.17 -7.96 -3.20
N ASP A 13 -34.35 -8.75 -3.88
CA ASP A 13 -34.77 -9.57 -5.01
C ASP A 13 -35.48 -10.81 -4.45
N GLY A 14 -36.80 -10.72 -4.32
CA GLY A 14 -37.62 -11.79 -3.75
C GLY A 14 -37.63 -13.09 -4.57
N GLU A 15 -37.19 -13.08 -5.83
CA GLU A 15 -37.05 -14.30 -6.61
C GLU A 15 -35.67 -14.93 -6.37
N ALA A 16 -34.59 -14.17 -6.54
CA ALA A 16 -33.23 -14.67 -6.42
C ALA A 16 -32.83 -14.98 -4.97
N PHE A 17 -33.11 -14.06 -4.03
CA PHE A 17 -32.70 -14.21 -2.63
C PHE A 17 -33.30 -15.46 -1.99
N LEU A 18 -34.59 -15.71 -2.21
CA LEU A 18 -35.31 -16.87 -1.64
C LEU A 18 -34.80 -18.24 -2.14
N GLN A 19 -34.00 -18.27 -3.22
CA GLN A 19 -33.36 -19.51 -3.68
C GLN A 19 -32.03 -19.81 -2.97
N THR A 20 -31.47 -18.84 -2.24
CA THR A 20 -30.19 -18.99 -1.53
C THR A 20 -30.38 -19.68 -0.18
N ASP A 21 -29.27 -20.09 0.46
CA ASP A 21 -29.34 -20.64 1.82
C ASP A 21 -29.79 -19.59 2.84
N HIS A 22 -29.33 -18.33 2.71
CA HIS A 22 -29.79 -17.21 3.54
C HIS A 22 -31.28 -16.93 3.36
N GLY A 23 -31.81 -17.03 2.14
CA GLY A 23 -33.23 -16.80 1.86
C GLY A 23 -34.18 -17.86 2.41
N LYS A 24 -33.65 -18.98 2.93
CA LYS A 24 -34.45 -20.00 3.65
C LYS A 24 -34.67 -19.64 5.11
N LEU A 25 -33.85 -18.74 5.66
CA LEU A 25 -33.99 -18.20 7.02
C LEU A 25 -35.07 -17.11 7.02
N THR A 26 -35.72 -16.89 8.17
CA THR A 26 -36.63 -15.75 8.28
C THR A 26 -35.86 -14.45 8.39
N CYS A 27 -36.41 -13.35 7.87
CA CYS A 27 -35.76 -12.04 7.95
C CYS A 27 -35.39 -11.65 9.40
N ILE A 28 -36.23 -12.07 10.35
CA ILE A 28 -36.14 -11.75 11.78
C ILE A 28 -34.99 -12.49 12.46
N GLU A 29 -34.57 -13.64 11.95
CA GLU A 29 -33.42 -14.38 12.50
C GLU A 29 -32.13 -13.56 12.43
N CYS A 30 -31.95 -12.75 11.38
CA CYS A 30 -30.78 -11.86 11.27
C CYS A 30 -31.10 -10.41 11.64
N HIS A 31 -32.25 -9.91 11.21
CA HIS A 31 -32.58 -8.48 11.33
C HIS A 31 -33.45 -8.15 12.55
N ALA A 32 -33.85 -9.13 13.36
CA ALA A 32 -34.84 -8.94 14.44
C ALA A 32 -36.13 -8.29 13.92
N GLY A 33 -36.82 -7.52 14.77
CA GLY A 33 -38.11 -6.92 14.45
C GLY A 33 -39.31 -7.83 14.70
N GLU A 34 -40.43 -7.51 14.07
CA GLU A 34 -41.70 -8.22 14.27
C GLU A 34 -42.26 -8.77 12.94
N ASN A 35 -42.81 -9.99 12.96
CA ASN A 35 -43.41 -10.60 11.76
C ASN A 35 -44.82 -10.04 11.51
N THR A 36 -44.89 -8.81 10.98
CA THR A 36 -46.15 -8.12 10.70
C THR A 36 -46.11 -7.47 9.31
N ALA A 37 -47.29 -7.21 8.73
CA ALA A 37 -47.39 -6.55 7.43
C ALA A 37 -47.22 -5.02 7.51
N GLU A 38 -47.40 -4.43 8.70
CA GLU A 38 -47.29 -2.99 8.92
C GLU A 38 -45.84 -2.60 9.10
N LYS A 39 -45.32 -1.76 8.20
CA LYS A 39 -43.90 -1.41 8.12
C LYS A 39 -43.32 -0.94 9.46
N ASP A 40 -44.00 -0.01 10.13
CA ASP A 40 -43.49 0.58 11.37
C ASP A 40 -43.45 -0.44 12.51
N SER A 41 -44.43 -1.35 12.57
CA SER A 41 -44.44 -2.47 13.51
C SER A 41 -43.39 -3.51 13.17
N ALA A 42 -43.24 -3.87 11.89
CA ALA A 42 -42.23 -4.82 11.44
C ALA A 42 -40.80 -4.35 11.74
N HIS A 43 -40.56 -3.03 11.64
CA HIS A 43 -39.25 -2.43 11.90
C HIS A 43 -39.00 -2.05 13.36
N ASN A 44 -39.95 -2.30 14.27
CA ASN A 44 -39.76 -2.04 15.68
C ASN A 44 -38.66 -2.96 16.24
N GLY A 45 -37.52 -2.40 16.64
CA GLY A 45 -36.36 -3.17 17.10
C GLY A 45 -35.53 -3.84 15.98
N LEU A 46 -35.71 -3.42 14.72
CA LEU A 46 -34.93 -3.93 13.59
C LEU A 46 -33.44 -3.58 13.71
N ILE A 47 -32.60 -4.59 13.50
CA ILE A 47 -31.15 -4.45 13.32
C ILE A 47 -30.88 -4.21 11.83
N ALA A 48 -30.53 -2.97 11.48
CA ALA A 48 -30.30 -2.59 10.09
C ALA A 48 -29.06 -3.25 9.45
N SER A 49 -28.05 -3.60 10.27
CA SER A 49 -26.77 -4.15 9.79
C SER A 49 -26.32 -5.31 10.68
N PRO A 50 -26.91 -6.52 10.52
CA PRO A 50 -26.56 -7.69 11.34
C PRO A 50 -25.08 -8.05 11.26
N SER A 51 -24.43 -7.77 10.12
CA SER A 51 -22.99 -8.00 9.93
C SER A 51 -22.08 -7.20 10.87
N ALA A 52 -22.60 -6.21 11.60
CA ALA A 52 -21.87 -5.52 12.66
C ALA A 52 -21.77 -6.34 13.96
N GLN A 53 -22.52 -7.44 14.06
CA GLN A 53 -22.51 -8.40 15.17
C GLN A 53 -22.34 -9.81 14.59
N PRO A 54 -21.21 -10.09 13.92
CA PRO A 54 -21.02 -11.34 13.17
C PRO A 54 -21.04 -12.57 14.08
N GLU A 55 -20.66 -12.45 15.35
CA GLU A 55 -20.73 -13.54 16.33
C GLU A 55 -22.16 -14.00 16.59
N GLU A 56 -23.11 -13.07 16.63
CA GLU A 56 -24.52 -13.37 16.91
C GLU A 56 -25.25 -13.92 15.68
N PHE A 57 -25.02 -13.32 14.51
CA PHE A 57 -25.84 -13.61 13.32
C PHE A 57 -25.16 -14.49 12.27
N CYS A 58 -23.84 -14.64 12.32
CA CYS A 58 -23.08 -15.37 11.29
C CYS A 58 -22.30 -16.55 11.88
N GLY A 59 -21.94 -16.50 13.17
CA GLY A 59 -21.01 -17.43 13.81
C GLY A 59 -21.40 -18.90 13.77
N GLU A 60 -22.69 -19.22 13.78
CA GLU A 60 -23.16 -20.62 13.71
C GLU A 60 -22.83 -21.30 12.36
N CYS A 61 -22.79 -20.53 11.27
CA CYS A 61 -22.54 -21.05 9.92
C CYS A 61 -21.16 -20.67 9.36
N HIS A 62 -20.57 -19.59 9.86
CA HIS A 62 -19.33 -18.98 9.35
C HIS A 62 -18.27 -18.84 10.45
N GLU A 63 -18.14 -19.86 11.31
CA GLU A 63 -17.26 -19.88 12.49
C GLU A 63 -15.83 -19.38 12.17
N ASP A 64 -15.20 -19.92 11.13
CA ASP A 64 -13.81 -19.57 10.76
C ASP A 64 -13.66 -18.09 10.38
N GLN A 65 -14.60 -17.56 9.60
CA GLN A 65 -14.57 -16.17 9.15
C GLN A 65 -14.84 -15.22 10.31
N VAL A 66 -15.79 -15.56 11.17
CA VAL A 66 -16.13 -14.80 12.37
C VAL A 66 -14.98 -14.81 13.37
N ALA A 67 -14.28 -15.92 13.54
CA ALA A 67 -13.10 -15.99 14.40
C ALA A 67 -11.93 -15.14 13.89
N SER A 68 -11.77 -15.02 12.57
CA SER A 68 -10.64 -14.31 11.95
C SER A 68 -10.85 -12.80 11.81
N TYR A 69 -12.08 -12.40 11.46
CA TYR A 69 -12.43 -11.02 11.12
C TYR A 69 -12.06 -9.97 12.19
N PRO A 70 -12.21 -10.22 13.51
CA PRO A 70 -11.78 -9.28 14.55
C PRO A 70 -10.34 -8.82 14.41
N ASN A 71 -9.46 -9.67 13.86
CA ASN A 71 -8.04 -9.41 13.69
C ASN A 71 -7.67 -8.90 12.28
N SER A 72 -8.65 -8.74 11.38
CA SER A 72 -8.40 -8.17 10.05
C SER A 72 -8.10 -6.68 10.13
N LEU A 73 -7.16 -6.18 9.32
CA LEU A 73 -6.93 -4.73 9.16
C LEU A 73 -8.16 -3.97 8.66
N HIS A 74 -9.06 -4.63 7.94
CA HIS A 74 -10.34 -4.05 7.52
C HIS A 74 -11.31 -3.84 8.70
N ASN A 75 -11.09 -4.56 9.81
CA ASN A 75 -11.80 -4.37 11.07
C ASN A 75 -11.02 -3.48 12.06
N THR A 76 -9.74 -3.76 12.31
CA THR A 76 -8.97 -3.07 13.35
C THR A 76 -8.52 -1.67 12.94
N GLN A 77 -8.31 -1.46 11.63
CA GLN A 77 -7.67 -0.27 11.08
C GLN A 77 -6.30 0.02 11.72
N ALA A 78 -5.63 -1.02 12.24
CA ALA A 78 -4.41 -0.91 13.06
C ALA A 78 -3.31 -0.10 12.36
N GLY A 79 -3.18 -0.21 11.04
CA GLY A 79 -2.17 0.54 10.29
C GLY A 79 -2.25 2.06 10.45
N TYR A 80 -3.45 2.63 10.64
CA TYR A 80 -3.57 4.05 10.96
C TYR A 80 -3.09 4.36 12.37
N TRP A 81 -3.51 3.55 13.35
CA TRP A 81 -3.11 3.71 14.75
C TRP A 81 -1.62 3.54 14.95
N THR A 82 -0.99 2.57 14.28
CA THR A 82 0.46 2.38 14.29
C THR A 82 1.18 3.64 13.84
N ALA A 83 0.75 4.26 12.74
CA ALA A 83 1.36 5.50 12.24
C ALA A 83 1.09 6.71 13.15
N ILE A 84 -0.16 6.87 13.60
CA ILE A 84 -0.59 7.98 14.48
C ILE A 84 0.13 7.90 15.82
N ASN A 85 0.14 6.73 16.47
CA ASN A 85 0.74 6.54 17.79
C ASN A 85 2.25 6.72 17.74
N THR A 86 2.92 6.20 16.70
CA THR A 86 4.36 6.40 16.51
C THR A 86 4.71 7.89 16.42
N ARG A 87 3.95 8.65 15.62
CA ARG A 87 4.15 10.10 15.48
C ARG A 87 3.65 10.93 16.65
N SER A 88 2.67 10.43 17.39
CA SER A 88 2.23 11.00 18.66
C SER A 88 3.25 10.76 19.78
N GLY A 89 4.17 9.81 19.61
CA GLY A 89 5.06 9.34 20.68
C GLY A 89 4.33 8.51 21.76
N ASP A 90 3.17 7.96 21.42
CA ASP A 90 2.28 7.20 22.31
C ASP A 90 1.98 7.89 23.65
N ILE A 91 1.71 9.20 23.59
CA ILE A 91 1.41 10.03 24.76
C ILE A 91 -0.03 9.76 25.21
N PRO A 92 -0.27 9.17 26.40
CA PRO A 92 -1.61 8.77 26.84
C PRO A 92 -2.60 9.94 26.92
N GLU A 93 -2.12 11.14 27.26
CA GLU A 93 -2.94 12.35 27.35
C GLU A 93 -3.52 12.77 25.99
N ASN A 94 -2.87 12.39 24.88
CA ASN A 94 -3.34 12.70 23.53
C ASN A 94 -4.40 11.69 23.05
N HIS A 95 -4.47 10.48 23.64
CA HIS A 95 -5.31 9.39 23.15
C HIS A 95 -6.79 9.78 23.01
N PRO A 96 -7.47 10.42 24.01
CA PRO A 96 -8.88 10.75 23.87
C PRO A 96 -9.17 11.71 22.70
N VAL A 97 -8.28 12.67 22.46
CA VAL A 97 -8.42 13.66 21.38
C VAL A 97 -8.17 13.01 20.01
N LEU A 98 -7.18 12.13 19.94
CA LEU A 98 -6.87 11.37 18.71
C LEU A 98 -7.97 10.35 18.38
N GLU A 99 -8.60 9.71 19.37
CA GLU A 99 -9.76 8.84 19.20
C GLU A 99 -10.97 9.60 18.65
N GLU A 100 -11.26 10.78 19.18
CA GLU A 100 -12.32 11.65 18.64
C GLU A 100 -12.03 12.05 17.19
N MET A 101 -10.80 12.50 16.90
CA MET A 101 -10.38 12.84 15.55
C MET A 101 -10.51 11.65 14.60
N PHE A 102 -10.00 10.48 15.00
CA PHE A 102 -10.03 9.27 14.19
C PHE A 102 -11.47 8.82 13.89
N GLY A 103 -12.34 8.84 14.91
CA GLY A 103 -13.76 8.52 14.77
C GLY A 103 -14.48 9.44 13.78
N ASN A 104 -14.16 10.73 13.81
CA ASN A 104 -14.77 11.73 12.93
C ASN A 104 -14.29 11.62 11.47
N HIS A 105 -13.02 11.31 11.24
CA HIS A 105 -12.39 11.47 9.92
C HIS A 105 -12.00 10.17 9.21
N CYS A 106 -11.56 9.17 9.99
CA CYS A 106 -10.86 8.00 9.44
C CYS A 106 -11.71 6.73 9.53
N ALA A 107 -12.45 6.56 10.63
CA ALA A 107 -13.20 5.35 10.96
C ALA A 107 -14.31 4.99 9.96
N THR A 108 -14.63 5.89 9.01
CA THR A 108 -15.65 5.67 7.97
C THR A 108 -15.28 4.59 6.94
N CYS A 109 -14.01 4.15 6.92
CA CYS A 109 -13.54 3.05 6.07
C CYS A 109 -13.52 1.69 6.79
N HIS A 110 -13.85 1.64 8.08
CA HIS A 110 -14.15 0.39 8.79
C HIS A 110 -15.29 -0.34 8.09
N THR A 111 -15.16 -1.65 7.88
CA THR A 111 -16.12 -2.44 7.11
C THR A 111 -16.60 -3.64 7.89
N THR A 112 -17.86 -4.03 7.73
CA THR A 112 -18.43 -5.31 8.19
C THR A 112 -18.52 -6.34 7.06
N CYS A 113 -18.88 -7.61 7.35
CA CYS A 113 -19.08 -8.64 6.31
C CYS A 113 -20.08 -8.19 5.23
N GLY A 114 -21.15 -7.51 5.62
CA GLY A 114 -22.20 -7.04 4.73
C GLY A 114 -21.75 -5.94 3.76
N GLU A 115 -20.76 -5.13 4.14
CA GLU A 115 -20.25 -4.03 3.30
C GLU A 115 -19.31 -4.51 2.18
N CYS A 116 -18.86 -5.76 2.26
CA CYS A 116 -18.19 -6.45 1.17
C CYS A 116 -19.15 -7.36 0.39
N HIS A 117 -20.00 -8.12 1.08
CA HIS A 117 -20.72 -9.25 0.48
C HIS A 117 -22.20 -8.97 0.15
N VAL A 118 -22.80 -7.89 0.64
CA VAL A 118 -24.26 -7.67 0.47
C VAL A 118 -24.58 -6.28 -0.08
N SER A 119 -23.89 -5.26 0.42
CA SER A 119 -24.16 -3.86 0.10
C SER A 119 -22.89 -3.03 -0.04
N GLN A 120 -22.97 -1.93 -0.79
CA GLN A 120 -21.92 -0.93 -0.83
C GLN A 120 -21.63 -0.38 0.58
N PRO A 121 -20.37 -0.03 0.88
CA PRO A 121 -20.02 0.63 2.14
C PRO A 121 -20.80 1.92 2.37
N LYS A 122 -21.05 2.26 3.64
CA LYS A 122 -21.84 3.44 4.01
C LYS A 122 -21.22 4.75 3.53
N ASN A 123 -19.88 4.84 3.46
CA ASN A 123 -19.15 6.03 3.04
C ASN A 123 -19.46 6.48 1.60
N VAL A 124 -19.93 5.57 0.73
CA VAL A 124 -20.37 5.87 -0.65
C VAL A 124 -21.89 5.93 -0.80
N GLY A 125 -22.63 5.95 0.32
CA GLY A 125 -24.09 6.11 0.33
C GLY A 125 -24.89 4.81 0.31
N GLY A 126 -24.22 3.67 0.52
CA GLY A 126 -24.82 2.35 0.71
C GLY A 126 -25.59 1.78 -0.47
N GLY A 127 -26.24 0.64 -0.24
CA GLY A 127 -27.18 0.02 -1.16
C GLY A 127 -26.76 -1.37 -1.62
N LEU A 128 -27.74 -2.23 -1.90
CA LEU A 128 -27.53 -3.66 -2.17
C LEU A 128 -26.82 -3.86 -3.51
N PHE A 129 -25.93 -4.85 -3.60
CA PHE A 129 -25.26 -5.17 -4.86
C PHE A 129 -26.20 -5.85 -5.86
N THR A 130 -26.95 -6.84 -5.36
CA THR A 130 -27.75 -7.78 -6.16
C THR A 130 -29.00 -8.18 -5.36
N GLY A 131 -29.77 -7.18 -4.90
CA GLY A 131 -31.04 -7.42 -4.21
C GLY A 131 -30.95 -8.31 -2.96
N HIS A 132 -29.94 -8.07 -2.12
CA HIS A 132 -29.67 -8.80 -0.86
C HIS A 132 -29.17 -10.24 -1.03
N VAL A 133 -28.84 -10.66 -2.24
CA VAL A 133 -28.04 -11.88 -2.45
C VAL A 133 -26.62 -11.67 -1.91
N PHE A 134 -26.16 -12.62 -1.10
CA PHE A 134 -24.81 -12.62 -0.53
C PHE A 134 -23.80 -13.05 -1.60
N GLU A 135 -22.94 -12.12 -1.99
CA GLU A 135 -21.92 -12.30 -3.02
C GLU A 135 -20.65 -12.90 -2.41
N LYS A 136 -20.40 -14.20 -2.65
CA LYS A 136 -19.15 -14.84 -2.21
C LYS A 136 -17.91 -14.09 -2.70
N THR A 137 -17.94 -13.63 -3.95
CA THR A 137 -16.90 -12.78 -4.53
C THR A 137 -17.47 -11.37 -4.69
N PRO A 138 -16.99 -10.40 -3.91
CA PRO A 138 -17.61 -9.09 -3.87
C PRO A 138 -17.34 -8.30 -5.17
N PRO A 139 -18.27 -7.45 -5.61
CA PRO A 139 -18.09 -6.68 -6.84
C PRO A 139 -17.03 -5.58 -6.67
N MET A 140 -15.84 -5.80 -7.21
CA MET A 140 -14.66 -4.93 -7.06
C MET A 140 -14.95 -3.42 -7.08
N THR A 141 -15.70 -2.94 -8.08
CA THR A 141 -15.92 -1.49 -8.21
C THR A 141 -16.81 -0.91 -7.11
N ARG A 142 -17.77 -1.73 -6.62
CA ARG A 142 -18.80 -1.34 -5.65
C ARG A 142 -18.45 -1.70 -4.20
N SER A 143 -17.47 -2.58 -3.98
CA SER A 143 -16.91 -2.90 -2.65
C SER A 143 -15.51 -2.33 -2.49
N CYS A 144 -14.49 -2.93 -3.11
CA CYS A 144 -13.09 -2.61 -2.90
C CYS A 144 -12.77 -1.14 -3.26
N THR A 145 -13.13 -0.71 -4.47
CA THR A 145 -12.85 0.68 -4.91
C THR A 145 -13.85 1.70 -4.39
N ALA A 146 -14.83 1.29 -3.58
CA ALA A 146 -15.65 2.25 -2.83
C ALA A 146 -14.80 2.96 -1.77
N CYS A 147 -13.92 2.22 -1.08
CA CYS A 147 -12.98 2.77 -0.11
C CYS A 147 -11.60 3.05 -0.74
N HIS A 148 -11.07 2.11 -1.55
CA HIS A 148 -9.74 2.23 -2.15
C HIS A 148 -9.73 2.97 -3.50
N GLY A 149 -10.80 3.70 -3.84
CA GLY A 149 -11.02 4.21 -5.20
C GLY A 149 -10.12 5.37 -5.64
N SER A 150 -9.75 6.26 -4.73
CA SER A 150 -9.13 7.56 -5.07
C SER A 150 -7.70 7.44 -5.58
N ARG A 151 -6.91 6.51 -5.03
CA ARG A 151 -5.52 6.23 -5.45
C ARG A 151 -5.43 4.89 -6.14
N VAL A 152 -5.59 3.81 -5.38
CA VAL A 152 -5.43 2.43 -5.85
C VAL A 152 -6.40 2.12 -7.00
N GLY A 153 -7.69 2.44 -6.83
CA GLY A 153 -8.68 2.20 -7.87
C GLY A 153 -8.47 3.03 -9.13
N ASN A 154 -7.97 4.26 -9.01
CA ASN A 154 -7.68 5.10 -10.17
C ASN A 154 -6.44 4.62 -10.93
N GLU A 155 -5.40 4.20 -10.22
CA GLU A 155 -4.19 3.58 -10.78
C GLU A 155 -4.53 2.25 -11.47
N PHE A 156 -5.24 1.35 -10.78
CA PHE A 156 -5.54 -0.01 -11.27
C PHE A 156 -6.45 0.00 -12.49
N LEU A 157 -7.47 0.87 -12.48
CA LEU A 157 -8.46 0.95 -13.56
C LEU A 157 -8.03 1.89 -14.70
N GLY A 158 -6.91 2.61 -14.57
CA GLY A 158 -6.44 3.56 -15.60
C GLY A 158 -7.33 4.80 -15.72
N LYS A 159 -7.75 5.37 -14.59
CA LYS A 159 -8.57 6.60 -14.53
C LYS A 159 -7.75 7.88 -14.43
N ASN A 160 -6.45 7.76 -14.20
CA ASN A 160 -5.53 8.89 -14.24
C ASN A 160 -5.28 9.27 -15.71
N GLU A 161 -5.47 10.54 -16.05
CA GLU A 161 -5.36 11.02 -17.43
C GLU A 161 -3.96 10.72 -18.00
N GLY A 162 -3.93 10.12 -19.20
CA GLY A 162 -2.67 9.78 -19.89
C GLY A 162 -1.91 8.58 -19.32
N ILE A 163 -2.36 7.96 -18.22
CA ILE A 163 -1.70 6.82 -17.59
C ILE A 163 -2.54 5.56 -17.77
N PRO A 164 -1.98 4.47 -18.35
CA PRO A 164 -2.71 3.24 -18.53
C PRO A 164 -3.02 2.55 -17.19
N GLY A 165 -4.14 1.84 -17.15
CA GLY A 165 -4.47 0.94 -16.04
C GLY A 165 -3.62 -0.31 -16.06
N ASP A 166 -3.56 -0.99 -14.92
CA ASP A 166 -2.77 -2.20 -14.68
C ASP A 166 -3.04 -3.29 -15.73
N VAL A 167 -1.99 -3.95 -16.23
CA VAL A 167 -2.11 -5.03 -17.22
C VAL A 167 -2.88 -6.24 -16.68
N HIS A 168 -2.78 -6.52 -15.38
CA HIS A 168 -3.54 -7.62 -14.75
C HIS A 168 -5.04 -7.35 -14.83
N PHE A 169 -5.46 -6.10 -14.69
CA PHE A 169 -6.85 -5.70 -14.91
C PHE A 169 -7.21 -5.66 -16.40
N ARG A 170 -6.45 -4.88 -17.19
CA ARG A 170 -6.82 -4.49 -18.55
C ARG A 170 -6.75 -5.65 -19.53
N GLU A 171 -5.77 -6.54 -19.36
CA GLU A 171 -5.49 -7.64 -20.27
C GLU A 171 -5.90 -8.99 -19.67
N ALA A 172 -5.57 -9.25 -18.39
CA ALA A 172 -5.89 -10.52 -17.73
C ALA A 172 -7.26 -10.55 -17.02
N ARG A 173 -7.99 -9.43 -16.97
CA ARG A 173 -9.32 -9.30 -16.33
C ARG A 173 -9.33 -9.72 -14.85
N MET A 174 -8.20 -9.57 -14.17
CA MET A 174 -8.08 -9.83 -12.74
C MET A 174 -8.80 -8.74 -11.93
N ASN A 175 -9.52 -9.16 -10.89
CA ASN A 175 -10.04 -8.27 -9.85
C ASN A 175 -9.10 -8.32 -8.64
N CYS A 176 -9.33 -7.46 -7.64
CA CYS A 176 -8.49 -7.38 -6.43
C CYS A 176 -8.26 -8.75 -5.78
N VAL A 177 -9.32 -9.57 -5.72
CA VAL A 177 -9.27 -10.88 -5.05
C VAL A 177 -8.57 -11.97 -5.87
N LYS A 178 -7.99 -11.66 -7.03
CA LYS A 178 -7.07 -12.58 -7.72
C LYS A 178 -5.63 -12.49 -7.21
N CYS A 179 -5.31 -11.40 -6.51
CA CYS A 179 -4.02 -11.24 -5.84
C CYS A 179 -4.20 -11.22 -4.32
N HIS A 180 -5.29 -10.64 -3.81
CA HIS A 180 -5.59 -10.56 -2.38
C HIS A 180 -6.65 -11.58 -1.97
N GLU A 181 -6.23 -12.72 -1.43
CA GLU A 181 -7.12 -13.83 -1.08
C GLU A 181 -7.13 -14.10 0.43
N GLY A 182 -8.21 -14.73 0.90
CA GLY A 182 -8.28 -15.32 2.25
C GLY A 182 -7.93 -14.36 3.37
N THR A 183 -6.81 -14.64 4.05
CA THR A 183 -6.35 -13.97 5.27
C THR A 183 -5.96 -12.51 5.05
N ASP A 184 -5.58 -12.11 3.83
CA ASP A 184 -5.32 -10.72 3.47
C ASP A 184 -6.52 -9.81 3.74
N LEU A 185 -7.72 -10.36 3.56
CA LEU A 185 -8.98 -9.63 3.68
C LEU A 185 -9.67 -9.93 5.01
N HIS A 186 -9.67 -11.20 5.42
CA HIS A 186 -10.41 -11.67 6.59
C HIS A 186 -9.58 -11.75 7.88
N GLY A 187 -8.28 -11.49 7.84
CA GLY A 187 -7.40 -11.65 9.00
C GLY A 187 -7.17 -13.12 9.35
N THR A 188 -6.69 -13.36 10.57
CA THR A 188 -6.39 -14.70 11.10
C THR A 188 -7.08 -14.88 12.45
N ALA A 189 -7.46 -16.11 12.80
CA ALA A 189 -8.10 -16.39 14.10
C ALA A 189 -7.15 -16.20 15.29
N ASP A 190 -5.84 -16.34 15.07
CA ASP A 190 -4.83 -16.12 16.09
C ASP A 190 -4.47 -14.63 16.19
N ALA A 191 -4.95 -13.98 17.24
CA ALA A 191 -4.67 -12.57 17.51
C ALA A 191 -3.18 -12.24 17.64
N SER A 192 -2.32 -13.20 17.99
CA SER A 192 -0.87 -12.97 18.06
C SER A 192 -0.19 -12.91 16.69
N SER A 193 -0.91 -13.32 15.65
CA SER A 193 -0.52 -13.26 14.24
C SER A 193 -1.25 -12.13 13.48
N ALA A 194 -1.94 -11.23 14.18
CA ALA A 194 -2.64 -10.11 13.58
C ALA A 194 -1.63 -9.01 13.18
N PRO A 195 -1.67 -8.50 11.94
CA PRO A 195 -0.74 -7.46 11.52
C PRO A 195 -1.15 -6.09 12.07
N ASP A 196 -0.18 -5.33 12.55
CA ASP A 196 -0.27 -3.92 12.95
C ASP A 196 -0.38 -3.00 11.73
N HIS A 197 0.07 -3.43 10.55
CA HIS A 197 -0.10 -2.68 9.29
C HIS A 197 0.01 -3.57 8.04
N ARG A 198 -0.43 -3.03 6.89
CA ARG A 198 -0.49 -3.74 5.58
C ARG A 198 0.85 -4.25 5.01
N LEU A 199 1.97 -3.92 5.65
CA LEU A 199 3.32 -4.28 5.21
C LEU A 199 4.04 -5.12 6.27
N GLU A 200 3.33 -5.57 7.30
CA GLU A 200 3.90 -6.45 8.31
C GLU A 200 3.88 -7.90 7.83
N GLY A 201 4.90 -8.66 8.25
CA GLY A 201 5.08 -10.05 7.85
C GLY A 201 5.58 -10.19 6.42
N ALA A 202 5.41 -11.40 5.88
CA ALA A 202 5.81 -11.76 4.52
C ALA A 202 5.21 -10.80 3.48
N GLU A 203 5.96 -10.52 2.41
CA GLU A 203 5.37 -9.85 1.25
C GLU A 203 4.24 -10.72 0.69
N ASP A 204 3.04 -10.18 0.58
CA ASP A 204 1.89 -10.84 -0.04
C ASP A 204 0.97 -9.74 -0.60
N PRO A 205 0.59 -9.76 -1.88
CA PRO A 205 0.98 -10.69 -2.96
C PRO A 205 2.41 -10.48 -3.47
N LYS A 206 3.09 -11.57 -3.85
CA LYS A 206 4.40 -11.51 -4.53
C LYS A 206 4.27 -11.74 -6.03
N CYS A 207 5.00 -10.94 -6.82
CA CYS A 207 5.02 -11.11 -8.27
C CYS A 207 5.47 -12.52 -8.69
N VAL A 208 6.44 -13.08 -7.96
CA VAL A 208 7.07 -14.37 -8.27
C VAL A 208 6.17 -15.58 -7.99
N ASP A 209 5.08 -15.42 -7.25
CA ASP A 209 4.10 -16.50 -7.02
C ASP A 209 3.35 -16.85 -8.31
N CYS A 210 3.14 -15.86 -9.19
CA CYS A 210 2.58 -16.04 -10.53
C CYS A 210 3.65 -16.09 -11.63
N HIS A 211 4.79 -15.41 -11.42
CA HIS A 211 5.88 -15.27 -12.38
C HIS A 211 7.14 -16.05 -11.96
N ALA A 212 6.97 -17.30 -11.54
CA ALA A 212 8.07 -18.15 -11.04
C ALA A 212 9.21 -18.33 -12.06
N GLU A 213 8.92 -18.21 -13.36
CA GLU A 213 9.90 -18.32 -14.43
C GLU A 213 11.02 -17.27 -14.32
N VAL A 214 10.70 -16.08 -13.79
CA VAL A 214 11.67 -14.98 -13.58
C VAL A 214 12.77 -15.40 -12.60
N VAL A 215 12.41 -16.10 -11.52
CA VAL A 215 13.36 -16.61 -10.52
C VAL A 215 14.15 -17.81 -11.04
N SER A 216 13.52 -18.64 -11.88
CA SER A 216 14.18 -19.81 -12.47
C SER A 216 15.17 -19.47 -13.60
N GLY A 217 15.29 -18.20 -13.96
CA GLY A 217 16.17 -17.68 -15.00
C GLY A 217 15.46 -17.58 -16.35
N ASP A 218 14.65 -16.54 -16.51
CA ASP A 218 14.09 -16.20 -17.80
C ASP A 218 15.16 -15.61 -18.75
N ALA A 219 14.77 -15.34 -20.00
CA ALA A 219 15.68 -14.79 -21.01
C ALA A 219 15.92 -13.27 -20.86
N VAL A 220 15.38 -12.63 -19.82
CA VAL A 220 15.49 -11.18 -19.62
C VAL A 220 16.68 -10.89 -18.70
N GLU A 221 17.81 -10.53 -19.30
CA GLU A 221 19.06 -10.23 -18.60
C GLU A 221 18.88 -9.28 -17.41
N MET A 222 17.98 -8.29 -17.52
CA MET A 222 17.74 -7.30 -16.47
C MET A 222 17.13 -7.90 -15.20
N HIS A 223 16.38 -9.01 -15.28
CA HIS A 223 15.91 -9.71 -14.09
C HIS A 223 17.07 -10.32 -13.31
N GLN A 224 18.10 -10.83 -14.00
CA GLN A 224 19.29 -11.39 -13.36
C GLN A 224 20.21 -10.31 -12.79
N GLN A 225 20.34 -9.18 -13.48
CA GLN A 225 21.21 -8.09 -13.03
C GLN A 225 20.61 -7.28 -11.88
N HIS A 226 19.27 -7.18 -11.79
CA HIS A 226 18.61 -6.27 -10.83
C HIS A 226 17.62 -6.94 -9.87
N GLY A 227 17.18 -8.18 -10.11
CA GLY A 227 16.05 -8.81 -9.41
C GLY A 227 16.21 -8.96 -7.90
N GLU A 228 17.45 -9.01 -7.40
CA GLU A 228 17.74 -9.05 -5.95
C GLU A 228 17.87 -7.64 -5.34
N THR A 229 18.07 -6.61 -6.16
CA THR A 229 18.36 -5.24 -5.71
C THR A 229 17.14 -4.32 -5.81
N LEU A 230 16.36 -4.45 -6.88
CA LEU A 230 15.21 -3.61 -7.18
C LEU A 230 13.92 -4.38 -6.99
N SER A 231 12.94 -3.80 -6.31
CA SER A 231 11.57 -4.37 -6.34
C SER A 231 11.04 -4.35 -7.77
N CYS A 232 10.19 -5.34 -8.12
CA CYS A 232 9.62 -5.49 -9.47
C CYS A 232 8.95 -4.19 -9.94
N GLN A 233 8.29 -3.47 -9.03
CA GLN A 233 7.59 -2.22 -9.29
C GLN A 233 8.53 -1.09 -9.72
N VAL A 234 9.83 -1.13 -9.42
CA VAL A 234 10.80 -0.17 -9.98
C VAL A 234 10.82 -0.22 -11.51
N CYS A 235 10.77 -1.42 -12.08
CA CYS A 235 10.78 -1.61 -13.53
C CYS A 235 9.37 -1.62 -14.13
N HIS A 236 8.37 -2.05 -13.37
CA HIS A 236 7.05 -2.37 -13.90
C HIS A 236 5.94 -1.40 -13.49
N SER A 237 6.19 -0.44 -12.61
CA SER A 237 5.23 0.63 -12.33
C SER A 237 5.40 1.79 -13.31
N VAL A 238 4.31 2.52 -13.54
CA VAL A 238 4.33 3.83 -14.21
C VAL A 238 4.01 4.93 -13.20
N THR A 239 3.98 6.18 -13.63
CA THR A 239 3.60 7.32 -12.80
C THR A 239 2.35 7.05 -11.95
N TYR A 240 2.40 7.42 -10.67
CA TYR A 240 1.36 7.22 -9.67
C TYR A 240 1.13 8.47 -8.83
N THR A 241 0.11 8.46 -7.97
CA THR A 241 -0.31 9.66 -7.23
C THR A 241 0.45 9.81 -5.91
N SER A 242 1.10 10.95 -5.69
CA SER A 242 1.57 11.43 -4.38
C SER A 242 0.68 12.54 -3.86
N CYS A 243 0.72 12.77 -2.55
CA CYS A 243 -0.02 13.86 -1.90
C CYS A 243 0.82 14.48 -0.79
N ASP A 244 0.60 15.76 -0.49
CA ASP A 244 1.26 16.48 0.59
C ASP A 244 0.21 16.94 1.59
N GLY A 245 0.49 16.75 2.88
CA GLY A 245 -0.37 17.16 4.00
C GLY A 245 -1.80 16.57 3.98
N CYS A 246 -2.36 16.31 5.15
CA CYS A 246 -3.80 16.11 5.30
C CYS A 246 -4.21 16.80 6.58
N HIS A 247 -4.99 17.86 6.46
CA HIS A 247 -5.51 18.61 7.60
C HIS A 247 -6.99 18.30 7.74
N VAL A 248 -7.40 17.94 8.94
CA VAL A 248 -8.77 17.55 9.25
C VAL A 248 -9.46 18.61 10.10
N ALA A 249 -10.74 18.85 9.86
CA ALA A 249 -11.53 19.81 10.62
C ALA A 249 -13.03 19.51 10.54
N VAL A 250 -13.82 20.08 11.45
CA VAL A 250 -15.28 20.02 11.42
C VAL A 250 -15.85 21.35 10.94
N SER A 251 -16.74 21.29 9.95
CA SER A 251 -17.39 22.48 9.39
C SER A 251 -18.30 23.14 10.43
N GLU A 252 -18.05 24.40 10.78
CA GLU A 252 -18.92 25.18 11.68
C GLU A 252 -20.36 25.31 11.17
N THR A 253 -20.54 25.34 9.84
CA THR A 253 -21.86 25.51 9.22
C THR A 253 -22.66 24.22 9.18
N SER A 254 -22.03 23.10 8.81
CA SER A 254 -22.74 21.83 8.59
C SER A 254 -22.61 20.84 9.75
N GLY A 255 -21.67 21.07 10.67
CA GLY A 255 -21.30 20.13 11.72
C GLY A 255 -20.64 18.85 11.19
N LYS A 256 -20.29 18.79 9.89
CA LYS A 256 -19.72 17.59 9.27
C LYS A 256 -18.20 17.63 9.24
N PRO A 257 -17.52 16.50 9.50
CA PRO A 257 -16.08 16.38 9.32
C PRO A 257 -15.70 16.53 7.85
N PHE A 258 -14.58 17.18 7.58
CA PHE A 258 -13.94 17.26 6.27
C PHE A 258 -12.42 17.23 6.42
N PHE A 259 -11.72 17.08 5.29
CA PHE A 259 -10.27 17.16 5.24
C PHE A 259 -9.84 17.93 3.99
N GLU A 260 -8.62 18.44 4.02
CA GLU A 260 -7.96 19.07 2.89
C GLU A 260 -6.54 18.53 2.76
N THR A 261 -6.15 18.17 1.54
CA THR A 261 -4.75 17.85 1.21
C THR A 261 -4.09 19.10 0.64
N GLN A 262 -2.87 19.42 1.07
CA GLN A 262 -2.14 20.57 0.58
C GLN A 262 -1.77 20.43 -0.90
N ALA A 263 -1.47 19.21 -1.35
CA ALA A 263 -1.27 18.91 -2.76
C ALA A 263 -1.65 17.46 -3.10
N THR A 264 -1.99 17.24 -4.37
CA THR A 264 -2.09 15.92 -5.00
C THR A 264 -1.52 16.01 -6.40
N TYR A 265 -0.55 15.16 -6.73
CA TYR A 265 0.21 15.25 -7.98
C TYR A 265 0.68 13.87 -8.45
N SER A 266 1.03 13.80 -9.73
CA SER A 266 1.62 12.62 -10.35
C SER A 266 3.12 12.60 -10.11
N THR A 267 3.67 11.45 -9.72
CA THR A 267 5.11 11.26 -9.48
C THR A 267 5.56 9.85 -9.85
N PHE A 268 6.87 9.69 -9.97
CA PHE A 268 7.55 8.39 -9.95
C PHE A 268 8.95 8.62 -9.40
N LEU A 269 9.24 8.08 -8.21
CA LEU A 269 10.55 8.21 -7.58
C LEU A 269 10.98 6.89 -6.97
N ILE A 270 12.27 6.60 -7.10
CA ILE A 270 12.97 5.45 -6.52
C ILE A 270 13.73 5.94 -5.30
N GLY A 271 13.48 5.31 -4.15
CA GLY A 271 14.20 5.57 -2.91
C GLY A 271 14.86 4.29 -2.37
N ARG A 272 15.66 4.45 -1.32
CA ARG A 272 16.08 3.31 -0.49
C ARG A 272 14.87 2.69 0.19
N ASN A 273 14.87 1.38 0.33
CA ASN A 273 13.83 0.67 1.06
C ASN A 273 13.92 0.97 2.57
N PRO A 274 12.97 1.73 3.17
CA PRO A 274 13.03 2.05 4.60
C PRO A 274 12.71 0.87 5.51
N ILE A 275 12.18 -0.23 4.95
CA ILE A 275 11.70 -1.41 5.68
C ILE A 275 12.38 -2.68 5.17
N GLN A 276 13.63 -2.57 4.71
CA GLN A 276 14.38 -3.70 4.17
C GLN A 276 14.50 -4.82 5.22
N SER A 277 14.06 -6.01 4.84
CA SER A 277 14.04 -7.20 5.68
C SER A 277 14.15 -8.45 4.80
N GLU A 278 14.20 -9.65 5.38
CA GLU A 278 14.13 -10.89 4.61
C GLU A 278 12.83 -11.00 3.80
N ASP A 279 11.73 -10.46 4.33
CA ASP A 279 10.43 -10.45 3.66
C ASP A 279 10.36 -9.43 2.51
N ARG A 280 11.17 -8.36 2.57
CA ARG A 280 11.25 -7.29 1.56
C ARG A 280 12.73 -6.96 1.32
N PRO A 281 13.46 -7.82 0.60
CA PRO A 281 14.93 -7.78 0.57
C PRO A 281 15.51 -6.68 -0.32
N TYR A 282 14.69 -6.05 -1.16
CA TYR A 282 15.15 -5.07 -2.15
C TYR A 282 15.83 -3.86 -1.50
N GLU A 283 16.95 -3.42 -2.08
CA GLU A 283 17.68 -2.21 -1.67
C GLU A 283 16.92 -0.95 -2.10
N PHE A 284 16.31 -0.97 -3.30
CA PHE A 284 15.58 0.17 -3.86
C PHE A 284 14.17 -0.17 -4.31
N VAL A 285 13.27 0.77 -4.05
CA VAL A 285 11.81 0.61 -4.23
C VAL A 285 11.19 1.90 -4.73
N PRO A 286 10.04 1.84 -5.42
CA PRO A 286 9.24 3.05 -5.62
C PRO A 286 8.82 3.61 -4.27
N VAL A 287 8.87 4.92 -4.15
CA VAL A 287 8.46 5.65 -2.95
C VAL A 287 7.38 6.67 -3.27
N ARG A 288 6.47 6.87 -2.34
CA ARG A 288 5.33 7.78 -2.48
C ARG A 288 5.26 8.72 -1.30
N HIS A 289 4.98 9.98 -1.57
CA HIS A 289 4.72 10.96 -0.53
C HIS A 289 3.29 10.78 0.01
N VAL A 290 3.17 10.61 1.32
CA VAL A 290 1.88 10.44 2.00
C VAL A 290 1.37 11.76 2.57
N PRO A 291 0.04 11.99 2.58
CA PRO A 291 -0.53 13.26 2.98
C PRO A 291 -0.52 13.39 4.51
N SER A 292 0.60 13.81 5.07
CA SER A 292 0.76 13.93 6.51
C SER A 292 1.61 15.14 6.86
N ALA A 293 1.24 15.84 7.93
CA ALA A 293 1.93 17.02 8.41
C ALA A 293 1.97 17.02 9.95
N PRO A 294 2.96 17.69 10.59
CA PRO A 294 2.99 17.85 12.04
C PRO A 294 1.70 18.47 12.60
N THR A 295 1.01 19.28 11.79
CA THR A 295 -0.23 19.99 12.14
C THR A 295 -1.49 19.31 11.60
N SER A 296 -1.40 18.07 11.10
CA SER A 296 -2.55 17.34 10.50
C SER A 296 -3.81 17.34 11.38
N TYR A 297 -3.64 17.35 12.71
CA TYR A 297 -4.72 17.25 13.70
C TYR A 297 -4.89 18.50 14.56
N GLU A 298 -4.33 19.65 14.15
CA GLU A 298 -4.30 20.87 14.95
C GLU A 298 -5.70 21.42 15.34
N PHE A 299 -6.73 21.11 14.55
CA PHE A 299 -8.11 21.46 14.86
C PHE A 299 -8.58 20.87 16.20
N TYR A 300 -8.10 19.69 16.55
CA TYR A 300 -8.50 18.96 17.76
C TYR A 300 -7.60 19.27 18.97
N GLY A 301 -6.34 19.66 18.73
CA GLY A 301 -5.41 19.98 19.80
C GLY A 301 -4.05 20.43 19.28
N GLU A 302 -3.31 21.17 20.10
CA GLU A 302 -1.97 21.64 19.76
C GLU A 302 -0.96 20.49 19.84
N ASN A 303 -0.07 20.40 18.85
CA ASN A 303 1.10 19.52 18.84
C ASN A 303 0.78 18.04 19.16
N LEU A 304 -0.27 17.49 18.54
CA LEU A 304 -0.68 16.09 18.73
C LEU A 304 0.28 15.06 18.11
N LEU A 305 1.22 15.50 17.26
CA LEU A 305 2.23 14.65 16.61
C LEU A 305 3.67 15.14 16.92
N PRO A 306 4.09 15.19 18.19
CA PRO A 306 5.38 15.75 18.57
C PRO A 306 6.58 14.90 18.12
N ASN A 307 6.37 13.63 17.79
CA ASN A 307 7.39 12.69 17.32
C ASN A 307 7.29 12.45 15.80
N PHE A 308 6.92 13.49 15.04
CA PHE A 308 6.58 13.38 13.62
C PHE A 308 7.67 12.71 12.77
N ASP A 309 8.94 13.03 13.05
CA ASP A 309 10.12 12.53 12.32
C ASP A 309 10.41 11.04 12.55
N ALA A 310 9.68 10.37 13.45
CA ALA A 310 9.85 8.93 13.67
C ALA A 310 9.44 8.06 12.48
N LEU A 311 8.65 8.59 11.53
CA LEU A 311 8.28 7.91 10.31
C LEU A 311 8.48 8.82 9.09
N PRO A 312 9.04 8.31 7.98
CA PRO A 312 9.23 9.10 6.77
C PRO A 312 7.90 9.54 6.15
N THR A 313 7.92 10.65 5.42
CA THR A 313 6.77 11.11 4.61
C THR A 313 6.83 10.52 3.20
N TRP A 314 8.01 10.14 2.71
CA TRP A 314 8.22 9.29 1.55
C TRP A 314 8.29 7.83 1.97
N VAL A 315 7.26 7.04 1.69
CA VAL A 315 7.15 5.66 2.18
C VAL A 315 7.28 4.64 1.06
N TYR A 316 7.60 3.38 1.42
CA TYR A 316 7.55 2.23 0.53
C TYR A 316 6.21 2.18 -0.22
N ALA A 317 6.24 2.20 -1.55
CA ALA A 317 5.05 2.19 -2.37
C ALA A 317 4.86 0.85 -3.08
N THR A 318 3.60 0.42 -3.16
CA THR A 318 3.13 -0.69 -3.99
C THR A 318 2.10 -0.16 -5.01
N PRO A 319 2.52 0.60 -6.04
CA PRO A 319 1.59 1.16 -7.01
C PRO A 319 0.82 0.05 -7.76
N HIS A 320 -0.47 0.27 -7.98
CA HIS A 320 -1.34 -0.71 -8.65
C HIS A 320 -1.54 -0.32 -10.11
N ASN A 321 -0.45 -0.24 -10.87
CA ASN A 321 -0.46 0.24 -12.25
C ASN A 321 0.55 -0.50 -13.13
N ILE A 322 0.78 -1.78 -12.83
CA ILE A 322 1.81 -2.60 -13.45
C ILE A 322 1.66 -2.60 -14.97
N GLN A 323 2.75 -2.34 -15.68
CA GLN A 323 2.88 -2.44 -17.13
C GLN A 323 4.04 -3.34 -17.51
N ARG A 324 3.89 -4.01 -18.65
CA ARG A 324 5.00 -4.78 -19.27
C ARG A 324 6.10 -3.86 -19.78
N ASN A 325 5.73 -2.74 -20.41
CA ASN A 325 6.65 -1.74 -20.92
C ASN A 325 6.41 -0.42 -20.17
N THR A 326 7.45 0.11 -19.55
CA THR A 326 7.44 1.35 -18.77
C THR A 326 8.54 2.29 -19.29
N PRO A 327 8.53 3.57 -18.90
CA PRO A 327 9.66 4.44 -19.15
C PRO A 327 10.99 3.90 -18.57
N GLN A 328 10.94 3.26 -17.40
CA GLN A 328 12.11 2.77 -16.67
C GLN A 328 12.75 1.57 -17.36
N ASN A 329 11.96 0.62 -17.86
CA ASN A 329 12.47 -0.59 -18.50
C ASN A 329 12.70 -0.44 -20.01
N ALA A 330 12.55 0.77 -20.56
CA ALA A 330 12.73 1.05 -21.98
C ALA A 330 14.21 1.03 -22.42
N SER A 331 15.13 1.37 -21.52
CA SER A 331 16.58 1.44 -21.79
C SER A 331 17.37 1.49 -20.47
N CYS A 332 18.67 1.24 -20.52
CA CYS A 332 19.51 1.39 -19.33
C CYS A 332 19.63 2.88 -18.92
N GLU A 333 19.71 3.79 -19.88
CA GLU A 333 19.85 5.24 -19.67
C GLU A 333 18.65 5.84 -18.95
N ALA A 334 17.47 5.22 -19.08
CA ALA A 334 16.26 5.63 -18.37
C ALA A 334 16.41 5.62 -16.84
N CYS A 335 17.40 4.89 -16.31
CA CYS A 335 17.77 4.87 -14.89
C CYS A 335 19.22 5.33 -14.67
N HIS A 336 20.18 4.79 -15.43
CA HIS A 336 21.62 5.04 -15.22
C HIS A 336 22.11 6.41 -15.70
N SER A 337 21.25 7.20 -16.34
CA SER A 337 21.58 8.57 -16.78
C SER A 337 20.40 9.53 -16.56
N ASN A 338 19.52 9.18 -15.63
CA ASN A 338 18.29 9.91 -15.36
C ASN A 338 18.14 10.19 -13.85
N PRO A 339 18.75 11.27 -13.34
CA PRO A 339 18.67 11.62 -11.92
C PRO A 339 17.24 11.98 -11.47
N GLU A 340 16.33 12.28 -12.39
CA GLU A 340 14.98 12.79 -12.07
C GLU A 340 14.10 11.75 -11.39
N ILE A 341 14.34 10.45 -11.63
CA ILE A 341 13.52 9.37 -11.06
C ILE A 341 14.01 8.87 -9.71
N PHE A 342 15.01 9.49 -9.10
CA PHE A 342 15.55 9.11 -7.79
C PHE A 342 15.18 10.15 -6.73
N LEU A 343 14.74 9.70 -5.55
CA LEU A 343 14.47 10.57 -4.41
C LEU A 343 15.79 10.98 -3.76
N THR A 344 16.34 12.09 -4.22
CA THR A 344 17.54 12.72 -3.66
C THR A 344 17.17 13.81 -2.65
N ALA A 345 18.11 14.26 -1.83
CA ALA A 345 17.83 15.20 -0.73
C ALA A 345 17.20 16.52 -1.21
N GLU A 346 17.61 17.01 -2.38
CA GLU A 346 17.07 18.23 -2.99
C GLU A 346 15.63 18.12 -3.47
N LYS A 347 15.08 16.90 -3.59
CA LYS A 347 13.68 16.64 -3.93
C LYS A 347 12.78 16.47 -2.69
N VAL A 348 13.36 16.50 -1.50
CA VAL A 348 12.63 16.41 -0.23
C VAL A 348 12.45 17.80 0.36
N ASN A 349 11.27 18.10 0.89
CA ASN A 349 11.02 19.35 1.59
C ASN A 349 12.04 19.53 2.73
N PRO A 350 12.67 20.70 2.89
CA PRO A 350 13.72 20.88 3.90
C PRO A 350 13.30 20.50 5.33
N GLU A 351 12.04 20.71 5.68
CA GLU A 351 11.46 20.38 6.98
C GLU A 351 11.31 18.86 7.21
N GLU A 352 11.29 18.06 6.14
CA GLU A 352 11.09 16.62 6.19
C GLU A 352 12.39 15.82 5.97
N LEU A 353 13.53 16.50 5.80
CA LEU A 353 14.82 15.85 5.52
C LEU A 353 15.22 14.86 6.62
N THR A 354 14.98 15.22 7.89
CA THR A 354 15.27 14.35 9.03
C THR A 354 14.43 13.06 8.96
N ALA A 355 13.11 13.19 8.79
CA ALA A 355 12.19 12.05 8.71
C ALA A 355 12.52 11.11 7.54
N ASN A 356 13.00 11.65 6.42
CA ASN A 356 13.26 10.88 5.19
C ASN A 356 14.72 10.45 5.00
N ALA A 357 15.59 10.68 5.99
CA ALA A 357 17.02 10.38 5.89
C ALA A 357 17.31 8.90 5.54
N SER A 358 16.43 7.97 5.92
CA SER A 358 16.55 6.54 5.60
C SER A 358 16.16 6.19 4.15
N VAL A 359 15.39 7.04 3.48
CA VAL A 359 14.78 6.79 2.15
C VAL A 359 15.55 7.49 1.02
N ILE A 360 16.21 8.61 1.35
CA ILE A 360 16.94 9.44 0.37
C ILE A 360 18.10 8.68 -0.28
N ILE A 361 18.22 8.76 -1.60
CA ILE A 361 19.37 8.27 -2.37
C ILE A 361 20.53 9.27 -2.23
N SER A 362 21.67 8.82 -1.68
CA SER A 362 22.88 9.64 -1.54
C SER A 362 23.82 9.52 -2.74
N ALA A 363 23.74 8.44 -3.51
CA ALA A 363 24.54 8.18 -4.69
C ALA A 363 23.65 7.64 -5.81
N LEU A 364 23.66 8.33 -6.95
CA LEU A 364 22.94 7.90 -8.14
C LEU A 364 23.64 6.69 -8.79
N PRO A 365 22.90 5.84 -9.53
CA PRO A 365 23.53 4.78 -10.30
C PRO A 365 24.49 5.37 -11.32
N LEU A 366 25.60 4.67 -11.54
CA LEU A 366 26.59 5.06 -12.53
C LEU A 366 26.07 4.89 -13.94
N SER A 367 26.55 5.73 -14.86
CA SER A 367 26.29 5.56 -16.28
C SER A 367 26.80 4.20 -16.77
N ILE A 368 26.12 3.64 -17.76
CA ILE A 368 26.50 2.34 -18.34
C ILE A 368 27.90 2.39 -18.95
N ASP A 369 28.30 3.51 -19.56
CA ASP A 369 29.64 3.66 -20.11
C ASP A 369 30.72 3.48 -19.04
N VAL A 370 30.51 4.04 -17.84
CA VAL A 370 31.41 3.87 -16.69
C VAL A 370 31.43 2.40 -16.23
N ILE A 371 30.26 1.76 -16.14
CA ILE A 371 30.16 0.36 -15.70
C ILE A 371 30.85 -0.59 -16.70
N LEU A 372 30.63 -0.41 -18.00
CA LEU A 372 31.17 -1.27 -19.04
C LEU A 372 32.65 -1.00 -19.34
N SER A 373 33.15 0.20 -19.04
CA SER A 373 34.57 0.53 -19.19
C SER A 373 35.42 0.15 -17.98
N ALA A 374 34.79 -0.25 -16.88
CA ALA A 374 35.49 -0.68 -15.68
C ALA A 374 36.35 -1.94 -15.95
N PRO A 375 37.68 -1.88 -15.72
CA PRO A 375 38.52 -3.05 -15.89
C PRO A 375 38.17 -4.16 -14.89
N VAL A 376 38.25 -5.41 -15.36
CA VAL A 376 38.09 -6.61 -14.53
C VAL A 376 39.25 -6.71 -13.54
N LEU A 377 38.97 -7.15 -12.31
CA LEU A 377 40.02 -7.36 -11.31
C LEU A 377 40.99 -8.45 -11.81
N PRO A 378 42.32 -8.25 -11.73
CA PRO A 378 43.29 -9.27 -12.07
C PRO A 378 43.11 -10.56 -11.24
N ALA A 379 43.39 -11.74 -11.81
CA ALA A 379 43.26 -13.05 -11.15
C ALA A 379 44.06 -13.23 -9.82
N GLY A 380 44.94 -12.28 -9.45
CA GLY A 380 45.59 -12.26 -8.14
C GLY A 380 44.75 -11.65 -7.02
N HIS A 381 43.68 -10.90 -7.35
CA HIS A 381 42.87 -10.13 -6.40
C HIS A 381 42.03 -11.02 -5.48
N GLU A 382 41.58 -12.18 -5.98
CA GLU A 382 40.87 -13.21 -5.19
C GLU A 382 41.66 -13.69 -3.95
N LYS A 383 42.98 -13.45 -3.92
CA LYS A 383 43.89 -13.85 -2.83
C LYS A 383 44.12 -12.73 -1.80
N HIS A 384 43.64 -11.52 -2.06
CA HIS A 384 43.73 -10.40 -1.13
C HIS A 384 42.52 -10.44 -0.20
N ILE A 385 42.76 -10.79 1.06
CA ILE A 385 41.71 -10.88 2.08
C ILE A 385 41.47 -9.47 2.63
N GLY A 386 40.47 -8.77 2.09
CA GLY A 386 39.99 -7.51 2.65
C GLY A 386 39.21 -6.68 1.64
N ASP A 387 38.10 -6.08 2.10
CA ASP A 387 37.23 -5.24 1.27
C ASP A 387 37.79 -3.82 1.07
N SER A 388 38.98 -3.52 1.60
CA SER A 388 39.60 -2.19 1.56
C SER A 388 40.42 -1.95 0.28
N CYS A 389 39.71 -1.81 -0.84
CA CYS A 389 40.23 -1.46 -2.17
C CYS A 389 41.04 -0.14 -2.13
N LEU A 390 40.49 0.90 -1.51
CA LEU A 390 41.08 2.23 -1.38
C LEU A 390 42.45 2.17 -0.69
N LEU A 391 42.65 1.27 0.27
CA LEU A 391 43.94 1.12 0.96
C LEU A 391 45.08 0.78 -0.01
N CYS A 392 44.81 -0.04 -1.03
CA CYS A 392 45.81 -0.41 -2.02
C CYS A 392 45.88 0.60 -3.17
N HIS A 393 44.73 1.10 -3.61
CA HIS A 393 44.62 1.91 -4.83
C HIS A 393 44.75 3.42 -4.61
N GLU A 394 44.59 3.96 -3.40
CA GLU A 394 44.77 5.41 -3.16
C GLU A 394 46.24 5.84 -3.29
N SER A 395 47.18 4.96 -2.92
CA SER A 395 48.62 5.26 -2.92
C SER A 395 49.47 4.26 -3.74
N GLY A 396 48.84 3.30 -4.41
CA GLY A 396 49.52 2.32 -5.27
C GLY A 396 50.34 1.29 -4.51
N VAL A 397 49.86 0.87 -3.33
CA VAL A 397 50.53 -0.13 -2.49
C VAL A 397 50.61 -1.47 -3.23
N LYS A 398 51.76 -2.15 -3.15
CA LYS A 398 52.05 -3.41 -3.88
C LYS A 398 51.91 -3.29 -5.40
N ASP A 399 52.34 -2.17 -5.97
CA ASP A 399 52.28 -1.89 -7.41
C ASP A 399 50.83 -1.90 -7.97
N ALA A 400 49.84 -1.69 -7.09
CA ALA A 400 48.46 -1.49 -7.50
C ALA A 400 48.36 -0.21 -8.36
N PRO A 401 47.54 -0.22 -9.43
CA PRO A 401 47.26 1.01 -10.16
C PRO A 401 46.60 2.01 -9.22
N VAL A 402 47.08 3.25 -9.23
CA VAL A 402 46.49 4.32 -8.43
C VAL A 402 45.11 4.65 -8.98
N ASN A 403 44.14 4.86 -8.09
CA ASN A 403 42.78 5.25 -8.43
C ASN A 403 42.81 6.47 -9.37
N PRO A 404 42.07 6.43 -10.50
CA PRO A 404 41.99 7.58 -11.37
C PRO A 404 41.29 8.75 -10.65
N ALA A 405 41.50 9.97 -11.16
CA ALA A 405 41.04 11.20 -10.49
C ALA A 405 39.50 11.30 -10.38
N ASP A 406 38.75 10.54 -11.17
CA ASP A 406 37.29 10.44 -11.13
C ASP A 406 36.78 9.42 -10.08
N HIS A 407 37.68 8.77 -9.32
CA HIS A 407 37.32 7.81 -8.27
C HIS A 407 37.30 8.39 -6.85
N VAL A 408 37.46 9.71 -6.71
CA VAL A 408 37.56 10.41 -5.41
C VAL A 408 36.31 10.24 -4.54
N ASP A 409 35.14 10.05 -5.15
CA ASP A 409 33.87 9.93 -4.44
C ASP A 409 33.42 8.47 -4.23
N TYR A 410 34.20 7.48 -4.69
CA TYR A 410 33.87 6.06 -4.50
C TYR A 410 34.39 5.51 -3.18
N ALA A 411 33.51 4.83 -2.44
CA ALA A 411 33.88 4.03 -1.28
C ALA A 411 34.24 2.60 -1.69
N ASP A 412 34.93 1.88 -0.81
CA ASP A 412 35.32 0.47 -0.98
C ASP A 412 34.16 -0.44 -1.42
N ALA A 413 32.96 -0.21 -0.89
CA ALA A 413 31.74 -0.94 -1.23
C ALA A 413 31.27 -0.75 -2.68
N ASN A 414 31.78 0.28 -3.38
CA ASN A 414 31.45 0.59 -4.76
C ASN A 414 32.39 -0.11 -5.75
N CYS A 415 33.62 -0.43 -5.32
CA CYS A 415 34.66 -0.93 -6.20
C CYS A 415 34.30 -2.30 -6.81
N THR A 416 33.83 -3.25 -5.99
CA THR A 416 33.46 -4.60 -6.45
C THR A 416 32.16 -4.62 -7.27
N LYS A 417 31.34 -3.57 -7.19
CA LYS A 417 30.17 -3.40 -8.07
C LYS A 417 30.60 -3.10 -9.53
N CYS A 418 31.73 -2.41 -9.72
CA CYS A 418 32.23 -2.05 -11.05
C CYS A 418 33.34 -2.99 -11.54
N HIS A 419 34.30 -3.31 -10.67
CA HIS A 419 35.43 -4.19 -10.97
C HIS A 419 35.11 -5.61 -10.55
N LYS A 420 34.47 -6.37 -11.44
CA LYS A 420 34.15 -7.78 -11.19
C LYS A 420 35.42 -8.64 -11.26
N LEU A 421 35.44 -9.75 -10.52
CA LEU A 421 36.45 -10.81 -10.74
C LEU A 421 36.18 -11.49 -12.10
N PRO A 422 37.22 -12.04 -12.76
CA PRO A 422 37.11 -12.66 -14.09
C PRO A 422 36.18 -13.86 -14.18
#